data_AF-A0A7X8ZAD2-F1
#
_entry.id   AF-A0A7X8ZAD2-F1
#
_cell.length_a   1.000
_cell.length_b   1.000
_cell.length_c   1.000
_cell.angle_alpha   90.00
_cell.angle_beta   90.00
_cell.angle_gamma   90.00
#
_symmetry.space_group_name_H-M   'P 1'
#
loop_
_entity.id
_entity.type
_entity.pdbx_description
1 polymer ?
#
loop_
_entity_poly.entity_id
_entity_poly.type
_entity_poly.pdbx_seq_one_letter_code
_entity_poly.pdbx_strand_id
1 'polypeptide(L)'
;SNLCKEHGFNTRRSQQYSGINGDADVVGLDGVHIEVKRVEKLNIEKALQQAIADSKEGEIPIVAHRKNREEWLITMRAEDWFKLYRAWRDKMG
;
A
#
# COMPACT_ATOMS: atom_id res chain seq x y z
N SER A 1 0.08 -10.01 7.78
CA SER A 1 1.10 -10.19 6.75
C SER A 1 2.44 -10.02 7.44
N ASN A 2 3.30 -11.03 7.43
CA ASN A 2 4.61 -10.93 8.09
C ASN A 2 5.60 -10.10 7.28
N LEU A 3 5.33 -9.79 6.00
CA LEU A 3 6.25 -9.08 5.12
C LEU A 3 6.75 -7.76 5.74
N CYS A 4 5.85 -6.87 6.16
CA CYS A 4 6.28 -5.61 6.79
C CYS A 4 7.13 -5.85 8.06
N LYS A 5 6.78 -6.86 8.86
CA LYS A 5 7.53 -7.23 10.09
C LYS A 5 8.91 -7.80 9.77
N GLU A 6 9.04 -8.60 8.71
CA GLU A 6 10.30 -9.13 8.20
C GLU A 6 11.22 -7.99 7.74
N HIS A 7 10.65 -6.88 7.26
CA HIS A 7 11.38 -5.65 6.94
C HIS A 7 11.53 -4.66 8.11
N GLY A 8 11.23 -5.09 9.35
CA GLY A 8 11.45 -4.29 10.55
C GLY A 8 10.33 -3.30 10.91
N PHE A 9 9.19 -3.34 10.20
CA PHE A 9 8.06 -2.46 10.46
C PHE A 9 7.02 -3.10 11.39
N ASN A 10 6.64 -2.38 12.44
CA ASN A 10 5.62 -2.84 13.37
C ASN A 10 4.20 -2.60 12.82
N THR A 11 3.73 -3.51 11.98
CA THR A 11 2.40 -3.39 11.36
C THR A 11 1.40 -4.42 11.88
N ARG A 12 0.11 -4.08 11.76
CA ARG A 12 -1.02 -4.98 12.00
C ARG A 12 -2.05 -4.87 10.88
N ARG A 13 -2.86 -5.91 10.70
CA ARG A 13 -4.05 -5.84 9.84
C ARG A 13 -5.10 -4.96 10.53
N SER A 14 -5.76 -4.10 9.78
CA SER A 14 -6.95 -3.41 10.28
C SER A 14 -8.12 -4.40 10.39
N GLN A 15 -9.09 -4.07 11.24
CA GLN A 15 -10.37 -4.78 11.25
C GLN A 15 -11.28 -4.11 10.23
N GLN A 16 -11.24 -4.58 8.98
CA GLN A 16 -12.30 -4.29 8.01
C GLN A 16 -13.59 -4.98 8.49
N TYR A 17 -14.46 -4.25 9.17
CA TYR A 17 -15.84 -4.68 9.39
C TYR A 17 -16.64 -4.38 8.13
N SER A 18 -17.04 -5.45 7.44
CA SER A 18 -18.16 -5.51 6.49
C SER A 18 -18.42 -4.24 5.66
N GLY A 19 -17.40 -3.76 4.94
CA GLY A 19 -17.57 -2.90 3.76
C GLY A 19 -18.00 -1.45 3.96
N ILE A 20 -17.84 -0.86 5.16
CA ILE A 20 -18.32 0.52 5.42
C ILE A 20 -17.21 1.53 5.77
N ASN A 21 -15.99 1.09 6.12
CA ASN A 21 -14.93 2.02 6.53
C ASN A 21 -13.75 1.93 5.56
N GLY A 22 -13.37 3.06 4.94
CA GLY A 22 -12.17 3.24 4.10
C GLY A 22 -10.86 3.16 4.90
N ASP A 23 -10.76 2.20 5.82
CA ASP A 23 -9.55 1.93 6.58
C ASP A 23 -8.59 1.09 5.74
N ALA A 24 -7.31 1.46 5.75
CA ALA A 24 -6.24 0.71 5.10
C ALA A 24 -6.21 -0.76 5.58
N ASP A 25 -5.92 -1.71 4.70
CA ASP A 25 -5.84 -3.14 5.05
C ASP A 25 -4.72 -3.46 6.05
N VAL A 26 -3.66 -2.65 6.04
CA VAL A 26 -2.51 -2.72 6.93
C VAL A 26 -2.22 -1.34 7.49
N VAL A 27 -2.06 -1.26 8.81
CA VAL A 27 -1.71 -0.03 9.53
C VAL A 27 -0.36 -0.20 10.24
N GLY A 28 0.35 0.89 10.48
CA GLY A 28 1.70 0.91 11.09
C GLY A 28 2.84 1.24 10.12
N LEU A 29 2.52 1.67 8.90
CA LEU A 29 3.45 2.36 8.00
C LEU A 29 2.98 3.81 7.88
N ASP A 30 3.61 4.70 8.63
CA ASP A 30 3.19 6.09 8.75
C ASP A 30 3.20 6.79 7.38
N GLY A 31 2.11 7.50 7.08
CA GLY A 31 1.95 8.23 5.83
C GLY A 31 1.66 7.37 4.60
N VAL A 32 1.34 6.08 4.76
CA VAL A 32 1.03 5.18 3.64
C VAL A 32 -0.32 4.50 3.85
N HIS A 33 -1.24 4.67 2.90
CA HIS A 33 -2.48 3.92 2.83
C HIS A 33 -2.26 2.67 1.97
N ILE A 34 -2.59 1.49 2.50
CA ILE A 34 -2.24 0.20 1.86
C ILE A 34 -3.50 -0.60 1.56
N GLU A 35 -3.75 -0.82 0.27
CA GLU A 35 -4.72 -1.80 -0.22
C GLU A 35 -3.99 -3.11 -0.60
N VAL A 36 -4.40 -4.25 -0.05
CA VAL A 36 -3.75 -5.55 -0.23
C VAL A 36 -4.59 -6.46 -1.13
N LYS A 37 -4.04 -6.86 -2.28
CA LYS A 37 -4.71 -7.79 -3.20
C LYS A 37 -3.89 -9.06 -3.43
N ARG A 38 -4.40 -10.21 -2.99
CA ARG A 38 -3.84 -11.53 -3.34
C ARG A 38 -4.80 -12.26 -4.28
N VAL A 39 -4.63 -12.06 -5.58
CA VAL A 39 -5.53 -12.58 -6.62
C VAL A 39 -4.75 -12.95 -7.88
N GLU A 40 -5.24 -13.94 -8.63
CA GLU A 40 -4.59 -14.35 -9.90
C GLU A 40 -4.85 -13.36 -11.05
N LYS A 41 -6.00 -12.68 -11.02
CA LYS A 41 -6.41 -11.66 -11.99
C LYS A 41 -6.80 -10.39 -11.25
N LEU A 42 -5.89 -9.40 -11.25
CA LEU A 42 -6.10 -8.11 -10.61
C LEU A 42 -6.45 -7.06 -11.67
N ASN A 43 -7.57 -6.34 -11.47
CA ASN A 43 -7.77 -5.05 -12.13
C ASN A 43 -7.05 -3.99 -11.30
N ILE A 44 -5.82 -3.65 -11.72
CA ILE A 44 -4.94 -2.77 -10.96
C ILE A 44 -5.45 -1.34 -10.90
N GLU A 45 -6.09 -0.85 -11.96
CA GLU A 45 -6.64 0.51 -12.02
C GLU A 45 -7.76 0.68 -10.99
N LYS A 46 -8.69 -0.27 -10.94
CA LYS A 46 -9.78 -0.25 -9.95
C LYS A 46 -9.25 -0.37 -8.52
N ALA A 47 -8.24 -1.21 -8.28
CA ALA A 47 -7.63 -1.34 -6.96
C ALA A 47 -6.90 -0.07 -6.54
N LEU A 48 -6.22 0.60 -7.47
CA LEU A 48 -5.56 1.88 -7.20
C LEU A 48 -6.58 2.99 -6.93
N GLN A 49 -7.67 3.05 -7.69
CA GLN A 49 -8.78 3.98 -7.44
C GLN A 49 -9.38 3.77 -6.04
N GLN A 50 -9.55 2.52 -5.61
CA GLN A 50 -10.00 2.18 -4.26
C GLN A 50 -9.01 2.72 -3.21
N ALA A 51 -7.72 2.40 -3.35
CA ALA A 51 -6.69 2.89 -2.43
C ALA A 51 -6.64 4.43 -2.35
N ILE A 52 -6.86 5.13 -3.47
CA ILE A 52 -6.89 6.59 -3.52
C ILE A 52 -8.12 7.14 -2.79
N ALA A 53 -9.30 6.57 -3.05
CA ALA A 53 -10.54 7.01 -2.42
C ALA A 53 -10.55 6.81 -0.90
N ASP A 54 -9.93 5.72 -0.44
CA ASP A 54 -9.87 5.35 0.97
C ASP A 54 -8.68 6.02 1.71
N SER A 55 -7.70 6.57 0.98
CA SER A 55 -6.57 7.28 1.59
C SER A 55 -6.97 8.62 2.21
N LYS A 56 -6.38 8.91 3.38
CA LYS A 56 -6.56 10.20 4.05
C LYS A 56 -5.65 11.25 3.43
N GLU A 57 -5.99 12.52 3.66
CA GLU A 57 -5.12 13.63 3.25
C GLU A 57 -3.71 13.46 3.84
N GLY A 58 -2.69 13.57 2.98
CA GLY A 58 -1.29 13.38 3.33
C GLY A 58 -0.79 11.93 3.29
N GLU A 59 -1.65 10.93 3.12
CA GLU A 59 -1.23 9.55 2.90
C GLU A 59 -0.84 9.28 1.44
N ILE A 60 0.16 8.43 1.22
CA ILE A 60 0.51 7.88 -0.09
C ILE A 60 -0.29 6.59 -0.30
N PRO A 61 -1.24 6.54 -1.24
CA PRO A 61 -1.99 5.33 -1.55
C PRO A 61 -1.14 4.36 -2.37
N ILE A 62 -1.11 3.10 -1.92
CA ILE A 62 -0.45 2.00 -2.63
C ILE A 62 -1.38 0.79 -2.75
N VAL A 63 -1.15 0.00 -3.80
CA VAL A 63 -1.66 -1.36 -3.89
C VAL A 63 -0.48 -2.32 -3.70
N ALA A 64 -0.49 -3.07 -2.61
CA ALA A 64 0.41 -4.20 -2.39
C ALA A 64 -0.27 -5.46 -2.93
N HIS A 65 0.29 -6.08 -3.95
CA HIS A 65 -0.35 -7.23 -4.59
C HIS A 65 0.60 -8.36 -4.94
N ARG A 66 0.06 -9.56 -5.07
CA ARG A 66 0.75 -10.73 -5.62
C ARG A 66 -0.21 -11.79 -6.13
N LYS A 67 0.28 -12.61 -7.05
CA LYS A 67 -0.35 -13.89 -7.40
C LYS A 67 0.13 -15.00 -6.45
N ASN A 68 -0.46 -16.19 -6.54
CA ASN A 68 0.02 -17.32 -5.75
C ASN A 68 1.44 -17.72 -6.18
N ARG A 69 2.32 -17.92 -5.18
CA ARG A 69 3.74 -18.30 -5.34
C ARG A 69 4.61 -17.25 -6.03
N GLU A 70 4.09 -16.06 -6.27
CA GLU A 70 4.84 -14.93 -6.80
C GLU A 70 5.24 -13.94 -5.71
N GLU A 71 6.18 -13.06 -6.04
CA GLU A 71 6.66 -11.99 -5.18
C GLU A 71 5.59 -10.91 -4.94
N TRP A 72 5.77 -10.14 -3.86
CA TRP A 72 4.94 -8.96 -3.60
C TRP A 72 5.40 -7.80 -4.46
N LEU A 73 4.45 -7.19 -5.16
CA LEU A 73 4.63 -5.99 -5.96
C LEU A 73 3.90 -4.83 -5.31
N ILE A 74 4.48 -3.63 -5.45
CA ILE A 74 3.86 -2.37 -5.07
C ILE A 74 3.50 -1.60 -6.33
N THR A 75 2.28 -1.10 -6.40
CA THR A 75 1.84 -0.16 -7.43
C THR A 75 1.33 1.12 -6.78
N MET A 76 1.74 2.26 -7.34
CA MET A 76 1.38 3.61 -6.90
C MET A 76 1.35 4.55 -8.12
N ARG A 77 0.86 5.77 -7.95
CA ARG A 77 0.95 6.79 -9.01
C ARG A 77 2.41 7.19 -9.23
N ALA A 78 2.75 7.53 -10.47
CA ALA A 78 4.10 7.98 -10.82
C ALA A 78 4.53 9.21 -10.01
N GLU A 79 3.62 10.16 -9.75
CA GLU A 79 3.91 11.34 -8.93
C GLU A 79 4.34 10.98 -7.50
N ASP A 80 3.66 10.01 -6.88
CA ASP A 80 4.01 9.54 -5.54
C ASP A 80 5.34 8.79 -5.54
N TRP A 81 5.63 8.03 -6.60
CA TRP A 81 6.94 7.41 -6.80
C TRP A 81 8.05 8.47 -6.89
N PHE A 82 7.86 9.55 -7.65
CA PHE A 82 8.86 10.62 -7.75
C PHE A 82 9.05 11.37 -6.41
N LYS A 83 8.02 11.50 -5.58
CA LYS A 83 8.16 12.02 -4.21
C LYS A 83 9.09 11.14 -3.37
N LEU A 84 8.87 9.82 -3.38
CA LEU A 84 9.70 8.86 -2.67
C LEU A 84 11.14 8.82 -3.21
N TYR A 85 11.29 8.79 -4.53
CA TYR A 85 12.60 8.77 -5.18
C TYR A 85 13.42 10.01 -4.83
N ARG A 86 12.79 11.20 -4.83
CA ARG A 86 13.45 12.44 -4.41
C ARG A 86 13.89 12.37 -2.95
N ALA A 87 13.00 11.95 -2.05
CA ALA A 87 13.33 11.82 -0.63
C ALA A 87 14.47 10.83 -0.38
N TRP A 88 14.50 9.71 -1.11
CA TRP A 88 15.59 8.74 -1.04
C TRP A 88 16.89 9.33 -1.55
N ARG A 89 16.87 9.96 -2.73
CA ARG A 89 18.05 10.57 -3.35
C ARG A 89 18.66 11.64 -2.44
N ASP A 90 17.82 12.50 -1.87
CA ASP A 90 18.26 13.61 -1.03
C ASP A 90 18.82 13.14 0.33
N LYS A 91 18.50 11.91 0.78
CA LYS A 91 19.15 11.28 1.95
C LYS A 91 20.50 10.64 1.63
N MET A 92 20.79 10.41 0.35
CA MET A 92 22.02 9.77 -0.12
C MET A 92 23.10 10.76 -0.55
N GLY A 93 22.74 12.05 -0.69
CA GLY A 93 23.66 13.16 -0.92
C GLY A 93 23.95 13.93 0.36
#